data_AF-A0A7X6YF36-F1
#
_entry.id   AF-A0A7X6YF36-F1
#
_cell.length_a   1.000
_cell.length_b   1.000
_cell.length_c   1.000
_cell.angle_alpha   90.00
_cell.angle_beta   90.00
_cell.angle_gamma   90.00
#
_symmetry.space_group_name_H-M   'P 1'
#
loop_
_entity.id
_entity.type
_entity.pdbx_description
1 polymer ?
#
loop_
_entity_poly.entity_id
_entity_poly.type
_entity_poly.pdbx_seq_one_letter_code
_entity_poly.pdbx_strand_id
1 'polypeptide(L)'
;MPLSPDDLLAHILDETKFLVEDSARTDEMSFMTDDCRQRAYARSLEIIGEAAKQIPVGFKEAHPEFEWKAMSRMRDKLIHH
;
A
#
# COMPACT_ATOMS: atom_id res chain seq x y z
N MET A 1 -4.22 16.89 -13.19
CA MET A 1 -2.76 17.11 -13.03
C MET A 1 -2.13 15.78 -12.65
N PRO A 2 -0.92 15.45 -13.12
CA PRO A 2 -0.18 14.34 -12.53
C PRO A 2 0.02 14.61 -11.03
N LEU A 3 -0.08 13.58 -10.20
CA LEU A 3 0.15 13.68 -8.76
C LEU A 3 1.59 14.15 -8.51
N SER A 4 1.78 15.05 -7.56
CA SER A 4 3.13 15.42 -7.12
C SER A 4 3.76 14.27 -6.32
N PRO A 5 5.10 14.21 -6.20
CA PRO A 5 5.75 13.23 -5.33
C PRO A 5 5.23 13.27 -3.88
N ASP A 6 4.91 14.46 -3.37
CA ASP A 6 4.35 14.63 -2.02
C ASP A 6 2.95 14.01 -1.90
N ASP A 7 2.09 14.16 -2.92
CA ASP A 7 0.78 13.50 -2.96
C ASP A 7 0.91 11.97 -2.99
N LEU A 8 1.89 11.44 -3.73
CA LEU A 8 2.15 10.00 -3.79
C LEU A 8 2.61 9.46 -2.43
N LEU A 9 3.50 10.19 -1.74
CA LEU A 9 3.95 9.83 -0.40
C LEU A 9 2.80 9.93 0.62
N ALA A 10 1.94 10.94 0.49
CA ALA A 10 0.75 11.08 1.33
C ALA A 10 -0.20 9.88 1.16
N HIS A 11 -0.47 9.45 -0.08
CA HIS A 11 -1.27 8.24 -0.32
C HIS A 11 -0.66 7.00 0.34
N ILE A 12 0.66 6.79 0.22
CA ILE A 12 1.33 5.66 0.87
C ILE A 12 1.15 5.73 2.39
N LEU A 13 1.35 6.93 2.96
CA LEU A 13 1.27 7.14 4.40
C LEU A 13 -0.14 6.91 4.94
N ASP A 14 -1.16 7.45 4.28
CA ASP A 14 -2.55 7.37 4.73
C ASP A 14 -3.08 5.94 4.67
N GLU A 15 -2.79 5.21 3.59
CA GLU A 15 -3.18 3.81 3.46
C GLU A 15 -2.41 2.91 4.45
N THR A 16 -1.13 3.21 4.71
CA THR A 16 -0.35 2.47 5.72
C THR A 16 -0.90 2.70 7.12
N LYS A 17 -1.28 3.93 7.46
CA LYS A 17 -1.91 4.24 8.76
C LYS A 17 -3.21 3.48 8.93
N PHE A 18 -4.09 3.51 7.92
CA PHE A 18 -5.35 2.77 7.94
C PHE A 18 -5.12 1.28 8.22
N LEU A 19 -4.20 0.65 7.47
CA LEU A 19 -3.87 -0.78 7.64
C LEU A 19 -3.32 -1.08 9.04
N VAL A 20 -2.41 -0.26 9.56
CA VAL A 20 -1.80 -0.47 10.89
C VAL A 20 -2.82 -0.27 12.01
N GLU A 21 -3.64 0.77 11.94
CA GLU A 21 -4.64 1.08 12.97
C GLU A 21 -5.78 0.06 13.01
N ASP A 22 -6.26 -0.39 11.84
CA ASP A 22 -7.33 -1.37 11.76
C ASP A 22 -6.83 -2.78 12.11
N SER A 23 -5.62 -3.16 11.66
CA SER A 23 -5.07 -4.49 11.97
C SER A 23 -4.77 -4.67 13.45
N ALA A 24 -4.39 -3.60 14.16
CA ALA A 24 -4.22 -3.64 15.63
C ALA A 24 -5.52 -3.92 16.40
N ARG A 25 -6.68 -3.74 15.75
CA ARG A 25 -8.02 -3.94 16.33
C ARG A 25 -8.75 -5.17 15.78
N THR A 26 -8.09 -5.93 14.90
CA THR A 26 -8.70 -7.01 14.15
C THR A 26 -7.97 -8.31 14.42
N ASP A 27 -8.68 -9.34 14.89
CA ASP A 27 -8.15 -10.70 14.93
C ASP A 27 -8.36 -11.42 13.59
N GLU A 28 -7.63 -12.51 13.39
CA GLU A 28 -7.65 -13.30 12.16
C GLU A 28 -9.05 -13.81 11.81
N MET A 29 -9.83 -14.30 12.78
CA MET A 29 -11.16 -14.85 12.51
C MET A 29 -12.14 -13.76 12.07
N SER A 30 -12.07 -12.59 12.72
CA SER A 30 -12.84 -11.41 12.34
C SER A 30 -12.45 -10.94 10.93
N PHE A 31 -11.18 -10.97 10.55
CA PHE A 31 -10.73 -10.64 9.20
C PHE A 31 -11.22 -11.63 8.15
N MET A 32 -11.13 -12.94 8.44
CA MET A 32 -11.50 -13.99 7.49
C MET A 32 -13.01 -14.05 7.17
N THR A 33 -13.84 -13.44 8.02
CA THR A 33 -15.31 -13.42 7.86
C THR A 33 -15.85 -12.08 7.36
N ASP A 34 -15.01 -11.07 7.20
CA ASP A 34 -15.37 -9.71 6.78
C ASP A 34 -14.84 -9.39 5.37
N ASP A 35 -15.62 -9.74 4.35
CA ASP A 35 -15.32 -9.49 2.93
C ASP A 35 -15.07 -8.00 2.63
N CYS A 36 -15.75 -7.10 3.34
CA CYS A 36 -15.61 -5.66 3.14
C CYS A 36 -14.21 -5.22 3.57
N ARG A 37 -13.76 -5.67 4.73
CA ARG A 37 -12.43 -5.38 5.27
C ARG A 37 -11.33 -5.98 4.42
N GLN A 38 -11.49 -7.23 3.95
CA GLN A 38 -10.53 -7.84 3.03
C GLN A 38 -10.37 -7.02 1.75
N ARG A 39 -11.48 -6.55 1.16
CA ARG A 39 -11.46 -5.68 -0.02
C ARG A 39 -10.83 -4.32 0.29
N ALA A 40 -11.09 -3.75 1.46
CA ALA A 40 -10.46 -2.51 1.90
C ALA A 40 -8.94 -2.67 1.99
N TYR A 41 -8.46 -3.76 2.59
CA TYR A 41 -7.03 -4.03 2.71
C TYR A 41 -6.38 -4.24 1.35
N ALA A 42 -6.99 -5.05 0.49
CA ALA A 42 -6.52 -5.25 -0.87
C ALA A 42 -6.43 -3.91 -1.62
N ARG A 43 -7.44 -3.06 -1.48
CA ARG A 43 -7.47 -1.73 -2.10
C ARG A 43 -6.37 -0.81 -1.58
N SER A 44 -6.14 -0.78 -0.27
CA SER A 44 -5.05 0.00 0.34
C SER A 44 -3.69 -0.44 -0.20
N LEU A 45 -3.45 -1.75 -0.29
CA LEU A 45 -2.20 -2.29 -0.84
C LEU A 45 -2.02 -1.98 -2.33
N GLU A 46 -3.11 -1.95 -3.12
CA GLU A 46 -3.06 -1.49 -4.51
C GLU A 46 -2.66 -0.02 -4.63
N ILE A 47 -3.24 0.85 -3.80
CA ILE A 47 -2.95 2.30 -3.80
C ILE A 47 -1.49 2.54 -3.42
N ILE A 48 -0.99 1.86 -2.38
CA ILE A 48 0.42 1.92 -1.97
C ILE A 48 1.33 1.49 -3.13
N GLY A 49 1.02 0.38 -3.80
CA GLY A 49 1.83 -0.13 -4.90
C GLY A 49 1.85 0.79 -6.12
N GLU A 50 0.69 1.35 -6.50
CA GLU A 50 0.60 2.28 -7.62
C GLU A 50 1.32 3.60 -7.30
N ALA A 51 1.17 4.13 -6.09
CA ALA A 51 1.88 5.32 -5.66
C ALA A 51 3.41 5.09 -5.64
N ALA A 52 3.86 3.97 -5.07
CA ALA A 52 5.28 3.60 -5.05
C ALA A 52 5.85 3.46 -6.46
N LYS A 53 5.07 2.96 -7.43
CA LYS A 53 5.51 2.83 -8.82
C LYS A 53 5.72 4.20 -9.48
N GLN A 54 4.86 5.17 -9.19
CA GLN A 54 4.89 6.51 -9.80
C GLN A 54 5.96 7.44 -9.22
N ILE A 55 6.53 7.14 -8.04
CA ILE A 55 7.62 7.93 -7.45
C ILE A 55 8.84 7.95 -8.41
N PRO A 56 9.48 9.12 -8.63
CA PRO A 56 10.66 9.26 -9.49
C PRO A 56 11.83 8.35 -9.08
N VAL A 57 12.56 7.81 -10.05
CA VAL A 57 13.69 6.89 -9.78
C VAL A 57 14.77 7.52 -8.90
N GLY A 58 15.12 8.79 -9.12
CA GLY A 58 16.14 9.47 -8.31
C GLY A 58 15.74 9.61 -6.84
N PHE A 59 14.43 9.72 -6.54
CA PHE A 59 13.94 9.72 -5.16
C PHE A 59 14.08 8.32 -4.53
N LYS A 60 13.73 7.27 -5.27
CA LYS A 60 13.88 5.88 -4.81
C LYS A 60 15.33 5.52 -4.54
N GLU A 61 16.24 5.96 -5.40
CA GLU A 61 17.68 5.75 -5.25
C GLU A 61 18.27 6.54 -4.08
N ALA A 62 17.74 7.72 -3.79
CA ALA A 62 18.11 8.51 -2.61
C ALA A 62 17.59 7.90 -1.30
N HIS A 63 16.55 7.06 -1.37
CA HIS A 63 15.90 6.42 -0.22
C HIS A 63 15.89 4.88 -0.34
N PRO A 64 17.06 4.22 -0.36
CA PRO A 64 17.16 2.77 -0.51
C PRO A 64 16.71 1.99 0.73
N GLU A 65 16.47 2.65 1.86
CA GLU A 65 15.93 2.06 3.08
C GLU A 65 14.51 1.51 2.91
N PHE A 66 13.78 1.93 1.87
CA PHE A 66 12.45 1.44 1.56
C PHE A 66 12.46 0.45 0.39
N GLU A 67 11.71 -0.63 0.55
CA GLU A 67 11.57 -1.70 -0.47
C GLU A 67 10.59 -1.30 -1.59
N TRP A 68 10.91 -0.23 -2.35
CA TRP A 68 10.05 0.33 -3.42
C TRP A 68 9.57 -0.70 -4.43
N LYS A 69 10.45 -1.64 -4.79
CA LYS A 69 10.16 -2.72 -5.74
C LYS A 69 9.17 -3.73 -5.17
N ALA A 70 9.25 -4.03 -3.88
CA ALA A 70 8.29 -4.90 -3.21
C ALA A 70 6.92 -4.23 -3.15
N MET A 71 6.88 -2.94 -2.77
CA MET A 71 5.63 -2.17 -2.73
C MET A 71 4.95 -2.12 -4.10
N SER A 72 5.70 -1.78 -5.15
CA SER A 72 5.17 -1.70 -6.52
C SER A 72 4.62 -3.03 -7.07
N ARG A 73 5.05 -4.16 -6.50
CA ARG A 73 4.65 -5.52 -6.92
C ARG A 73 3.60 -6.15 -6.00
N MET A 74 3.08 -5.43 -5.02
CA MET A 74 2.09 -5.99 -4.08
C MET A 74 0.86 -6.53 -4.78
N ARG A 75 0.37 -5.83 -5.82
CA ARG A 75 -0.73 -6.31 -6.64
C ARG A 75 -0.44 -7.70 -7.20
N ASP A 76 0.72 -7.92 -7.80
CA ASP A 76 1.07 -9.22 -8.41
C ASP A 76 1.03 -10.38 -7.40
N LYS A 77 1.29 -10.12 -6.11
CA LYS A 77 1.12 -11.13 -5.05
C LYS A 77 -0.34 -11.37 -4.64
N LEU A 78 -1.21 -10.36 -4.73
CA LEU A 78 -2.63 -10.45 -4.34
C LEU A 78 -3.52 -11.12 -5.40
N ILE A 79 -3.16 -11.01 -6.69
CA ILE A 79 -3.89 -11.63 -7.81
C ILE A 79 -3.36 -13.01 -8.21
N HIS A 80 -2.23 -13.48 -7.67
CA HIS A 80 -1.65 -14.79 -7.99
C HIS A 80 -2.15 -15.89 -7.04
N HIS A 81 -3.47 -16.10 -7.03
CA HIS A 81 -4.10 -17.35 -6.62
C HIS A 81 -4.24 -18.28 -7.83
#